data_AF-A0A7X0E5P7-F1
#
_entry.id   AF-A0A7X0E5P7-F1
#
_cell.length_a   1.000
_cell.length_b   1.000
_cell.length_c   1.000
_cell.angle_alpha   90.00
_cell.angle_beta   90.00
_cell.angle_gamma   90.00
#
_symmetry.space_group_name_H-M   'P 1'
#
loop_
_entity.id
_entity.type
_entity.pdbx_description
1 polymer ?
#
loop_
_entity_poly.entity_id
_entity_poly.type
_entity_poly.pdbx_seq_one_letter_code
_entity_poly.pdbx_strand_id
1 'polypeptide(L)'
;MLAVVEAVFEADAQYYRQTVDVRTPKQWVIDLPEMVWEAISRPSGTAVMEIMLASRSDNELADKLSVMQQNIDARSHEWIVERLVAAGLSDRPNGEAVHRLFVAAIRGLSMEALFRRDRADSKKSLAVLGELIGLLYPIAEAKPLKKGKQR
;
A
#
# COMPACT_ATOMS: atom_id res chain seq x y z
N MET A 1 -11.44 -18.49 -8.54
CA MET A 1 -10.89 -17.67 -7.43
C MET A 1 -9.57 -17.01 -7.80
N LEU A 2 -8.56 -17.75 -8.27
CA LEU A 2 -7.27 -17.15 -8.71
C LEU A 2 -7.42 -15.99 -9.70
N ALA A 3 -8.19 -16.19 -10.78
CA ALA A 3 -8.43 -15.14 -11.78
C ALA A 3 -9.10 -13.88 -11.19
N VAL A 4 -9.86 -14.01 -10.09
CA VAL A 4 -10.47 -12.86 -9.41
C VAL A 4 -9.40 -12.06 -8.68
N VAL A 5 -8.51 -12.75 -7.95
CA VAL A 5 -7.40 -12.09 -7.24
C VAL A 5 -6.49 -11.35 -8.22
N GLU A 6 -6.14 -12.00 -9.34
CA GLU A 6 -5.36 -11.38 -10.40
C GLU A 6 -6.06 -10.17 -11.02
N ALA A 7 -7.35 -10.29 -11.38
CA ALA A 7 -8.11 -9.18 -11.95
C ALA A 7 -8.22 -7.98 -11.00
N VAL A 8 -8.40 -8.23 -9.69
CA VAL A 8 -8.44 -7.17 -8.67
C VAL A 8 -7.07 -6.49 -8.56
N PHE A 9 -5.98 -7.27 -8.52
CA PHE A 9 -4.64 -6.71 -8.49
C PHE A 9 -4.34 -5.82 -9.72
N GLU A 10 -4.71 -6.27 -10.92
CA GLU A 10 -4.49 -5.50 -12.14
C GLU A 10 -5.34 -4.21 -12.16
N ALA A 11 -6.57 -4.25 -11.63
CA ALA A 11 -7.44 -3.09 -11.48
C ALA A 11 -6.87 -2.08 -10.46
N ASP A 12 -6.37 -2.55 -9.33
CA ASP A 12 -5.74 -1.69 -8.32
C ASP A 12 -4.46 -1.05 -8.88
N ALA A 13 -3.62 -1.82 -9.59
CA ALA A 13 -2.44 -1.30 -10.27
C ALA A 13 -2.79 -0.21 -11.30
N GLN A 14 -3.91 -0.34 -12.03
CA GLN A 14 -4.40 0.70 -12.93
C GLN A 14 -4.86 1.95 -12.17
N TYR A 15 -5.64 1.78 -11.10
CA TYR A 15 -6.08 2.89 -10.25
C TYR A 15 -4.88 3.68 -9.73
N TYR A 16 -3.87 2.98 -9.22
CA TYR A 16 -2.65 3.60 -8.73
C TYR A 16 -1.84 4.33 -9.80
N ARG A 17 -1.72 3.77 -11.01
CA ARG A 17 -1.03 4.48 -12.11
C ARG A 17 -1.71 5.82 -12.42
N GLN A 18 -3.03 5.88 -12.37
CA GLN A 18 -3.78 7.12 -12.59
C GLN A 18 -3.58 8.15 -11.46
N THR A 19 -3.32 7.71 -10.23
CA THR A 19 -3.09 8.64 -9.11
C THR A 19 -1.69 9.23 -9.07
N VAL A 20 -0.72 8.56 -9.69
CA VAL A 20 0.67 9.02 -9.83
C VAL A 20 0.76 10.28 -10.67
N ASP A 21 0.13 10.32 -11.84
CA ASP A 21 0.34 11.39 -12.83
C ASP A 21 -0.13 12.77 -12.35
N VAL A 22 -1.00 12.79 -11.33
CA VAL A 22 -1.57 14.01 -10.75
C VAL A 22 -0.85 14.47 -9.47
N ARG A 23 0.18 13.76 -9.00
CA ARG A 23 0.89 14.04 -7.74
C ARG A 23 2.39 14.21 -7.96
N THR A 24 3.02 15.04 -7.12
CA THR A 24 4.48 15.00 -7.02
C THR A 24 4.92 13.69 -6.36
N PRO A 25 6.13 13.17 -6.63
CA PRO A 25 6.60 11.94 -6.00
C PRO A 25 6.57 11.98 -4.46
N LYS A 26 6.89 13.15 -3.86
CA LYS A 26 6.80 13.34 -2.41
C LYS A 26 5.36 13.28 -1.90
N GLN A 27 4.43 13.97 -2.58
CA GLN A 27 3.01 13.92 -2.20
C GLN A 27 2.46 12.51 -2.33
N TRP A 28 2.88 11.77 -3.35
CA TRP A 28 2.47 10.39 -3.55
C TRP A 28 2.87 9.48 -2.37
N VAL A 29 4.10 9.62 -1.85
CA VAL A 29 4.55 8.85 -0.66
C VAL A 29 3.72 9.19 0.58
N ILE A 30 3.37 10.47 0.76
CA ILE A 30 2.52 10.94 1.88
C ILE A 30 1.11 10.36 1.77
N ASP A 31 0.54 10.34 0.55
CA ASP A 31 -0.83 9.89 0.31
C ASP A 31 -0.95 8.36 0.24
N LEU A 32 0.17 7.63 0.20
CA LEU A 32 0.20 6.18 0.00
C LEU A 32 -0.70 5.40 0.97
N PRO A 33 -0.72 5.67 2.30
CA PRO A 33 -1.62 4.98 3.22
C PRO A 33 -3.09 5.12 2.87
N GLU A 34 -3.54 6.33 2.55
CA GLU A 34 -4.93 6.57 2.17
C GLU A 34 -5.26 5.88 0.85
N MET A 35 -4.35 5.93 -0.13
CA MET A 35 -4.56 5.25 -1.43
C MET A 35 -4.64 3.73 -1.28
N VAL A 36 -3.78 3.13 -0.45
CA VAL A 36 -3.81 1.67 -0.21
C VAL A 36 -5.05 1.26 0.56
N TRP A 37 -5.43 2.05 1.57
CA TRP A 37 -6.70 1.87 2.27
C TRP A 37 -7.91 1.92 1.34
N GLU A 38 -8.01 2.93 0.48
CA GLU A 38 -9.15 3.10 -0.42
C GLU A 38 -9.21 2.02 -1.49
N ALA A 39 -8.10 1.35 -1.85
CA ALA A 39 -8.13 0.18 -2.73
C ALA A 39 -8.58 -1.08 -1.98
N ILE A 40 -7.91 -1.41 -0.87
CA ILE A 40 -8.14 -2.66 -0.12
C ILE A 40 -9.52 -2.69 0.54
N SER A 41 -10.05 -1.55 0.95
CA SER A 41 -11.36 -1.47 1.62
C SER A 41 -12.57 -1.47 0.68
N ARG A 42 -12.36 -1.57 -0.64
CA ARG A 42 -13.44 -1.75 -1.62
C ARG A 42 -14.00 -3.18 -1.56
N PRO A 43 -15.22 -3.42 -2.06
CA PRO A 43 -15.78 -4.76 -2.17
C PRO A 43 -14.85 -5.77 -2.87
N SER A 44 -14.09 -5.33 -3.88
CA SER A 44 -13.10 -6.16 -4.57
C SER A 44 -11.96 -6.61 -3.66
N GLY A 45 -11.40 -5.69 -2.85
CA GLY A 45 -10.35 -6.02 -1.89
C GLY A 45 -10.85 -6.94 -0.78
N THR A 46 -12.08 -6.74 -0.31
CA THR A 46 -12.74 -7.66 0.63
C THR A 46 -12.88 -9.07 0.06
N ALA A 47 -13.32 -9.19 -1.19
CA ALA A 47 -13.44 -10.48 -1.86
C ALA A 47 -12.09 -11.22 -1.95
N VAL A 48 -10.99 -10.51 -2.19
CA VAL A 48 -9.64 -11.10 -2.16
C VAL A 48 -9.32 -11.67 -0.78
N MET A 49 -9.59 -10.92 0.29
CA MET A 49 -9.36 -11.40 1.67
C MET A 49 -10.23 -12.62 2.00
N GLU A 50 -11.49 -12.64 1.57
CA GLU A 50 -12.38 -13.79 1.73
C GLU A 50 -11.87 -15.02 0.98
N ILE A 51 -11.38 -14.87 -0.26
CA ILE A 51 -10.76 -15.95 -1.04
C ILE A 51 -9.52 -16.49 -0.32
N MET A 52 -8.64 -15.60 0.17
CA MET A 52 -7.45 -16.00 0.92
C MET A 52 -7.84 -16.83 2.15
N LEU A 53 -8.84 -16.41 2.93
CA LEU A 53 -9.30 -17.14 4.10
C LEU A 53 -9.99 -18.47 3.74
N ALA A 54 -10.82 -18.46 2.71
CA ALA A 54 -11.56 -19.65 2.24
C ALA A 54 -10.61 -20.74 1.70
N SER A 55 -9.46 -20.35 1.15
CA SER A 55 -8.46 -21.29 0.64
C SER A 55 -7.91 -22.26 1.70
N ARG A 56 -8.06 -21.96 3.00
CA ARG A 56 -7.67 -22.86 4.10
C ARG A 56 -8.31 -24.25 3.99
N SER A 57 -9.46 -24.35 3.35
CA SER A 57 -10.19 -25.62 3.16
C SER A 57 -9.83 -26.36 1.86
N ASP A 58 -8.98 -25.79 1.02
CA ASP A 58 -8.58 -26.33 -0.29
C ASP A 58 -7.06 -26.13 -0.49
N ASN A 59 -6.29 -27.18 -0.22
CA ASN A 59 -4.83 -27.12 -0.26
C ASN A 59 -4.29 -26.75 -1.66
N GLU A 60 -4.92 -27.23 -2.73
CA GLU A 60 -4.47 -26.92 -4.09
C GLU A 60 -4.66 -25.43 -4.40
N LEU A 61 -5.79 -24.86 -3.98
CA LEU A 61 -6.04 -23.43 -4.09
C LEU A 61 -5.08 -22.62 -3.21
N ALA A 62 -4.83 -23.07 -1.98
CA ALA A 62 -3.92 -22.40 -1.05
C ALA A 62 -2.49 -22.31 -1.62
N ASP A 63 -1.98 -23.40 -2.19
CA ASP A 63 -0.65 -23.44 -2.80
C ASP A 63 -0.55 -22.46 -3.98
N LYS A 64 -1.55 -22.46 -4.87
CA LYS A 64 -1.59 -21.56 -6.03
C LYS A 64 -1.72 -20.08 -5.60
N LEU A 65 -2.54 -19.80 -4.58
CA LEU A 65 -2.69 -18.44 -4.05
C LEU A 65 -1.43 -17.96 -3.36
N SER A 66 -0.71 -18.84 -2.65
CA SER A 66 0.57 -18.50 -2.01
C SER A 66 1.59 -18.02 -3.04
N VAL A 67 1.77 -18.78 -4.13
CA VAL A 67 2.67 -18.39 -5.23
C VAL A 67 2.23 -17.08 -5.88
N MET A 68 0.93 -16.93 -6.15
CA MET A 68 0.38 -15.70 -6.73
C MET A 68 0.61 -14.47 -5.82
N GLN A 69 0.38 -14.59 -4.51
CA GLN A 69 0.57 -13.49 -3.58
C GLN A 69 2.04 -13.09 -3.45
N GLN A 70 2.97 -14.06 -3.47
CA GLN A 70 4.41 -13.76 -3.48
C GLN A 70 4.81 -12.95 -4.72
N ASN A 71 4.28 -13.31 -5.89
CA ASN A 71 4.51 -12.56 -7.13
C ASN A 71 3.91 -11.15 -7.08
N ILE A 72 2.70 -11.00 -6.53
CA ILE A 72 2.05 -9.71 -6.32
C ILE A 72 2.87 -8.82 -5.37
N ASP A 73 3.35 -9.39 -4.25
CA ASP A 73 4.12 -8.66 -3.24
C ASP A 73 5.45 -8.16 -3.83
N ALA A 74 6.15 -9.00 -4.59
CA ALA A 74 7.38 -8.64 -5.29
C ALA A 74 7.17 -7.50 -6.31
N ARG A 75 6.19 -7.65 -7.22
CA ARG A 75 5.84 -6.61 -8.22
C ARG A 75 5.46 -5.29 -7.57
N SER A 76 4.69 -5.36 -6.48
CA SER A 76 4.24 -4.18 -5.75
C SER A 76 5.39 -3.49 -5.03
N HIS A 77 6.32 -4.26 -4.45
CA HIS A 77 7.53 -3.70 -3.81
C HIS A 77 8.41 -2.98 -4.84
N GLU A 78 8.71 -3.60 -5.98
CA GLU A 78 9.49 -2.98 -7.07
C GLU A 78 8.90 -1.63 -7.49
N TRP A 79 7.57 -1.58 -7.67
CA TRP A 79 6.88 -0.36 -8.04
C TRP A 79 6.95 0.73 -6.94
N ILE A 80 6.85 0.36 -5.66
CA ILE A 80 7.05 1.29 -4.55
C ILE A 80 8.48 1.85 -4.53
N VAL A 81 9.48 1.00 -4.76
CA VAL A 81 10.89 1.41 -4.81
C VAL A 81 11.13 2.46 -5.88
N GLU A 82 10.59 2.26 -7.09
CA GLU A 82 10.67 3.27 -8.17
C GLU A 82 10.12 4.63 -7.72
N ARG A 83 9.03 4.65 -6.95
CA ARG A 83 8.41 5.89 -6.46
C ARG A 83 9.18 6.52 -5.31
N LEU A 84 9.74 5.72 -4.40
CA LEU A 84 10.63 6.23 -3.36
C LEU A 84 11.85 6.91 -3.98
N VAL A 85 12.48 6.28 -4.97
CA VAL A 85 13.63 6.85 -5.71
C VAL A 85 13.24 8.16 -6.40
N ALA A 86 12.07 8.21 -7.07
CA ALA A 86 11.57 9.44 -7.68
C ALA A 86 11.30 10.56 -6.66
N ALA A 87 11.02 10.22 -5.39
CA ALA A 87 10.87 11.17 -4.29
C ALA A 87 12.19 11.61 -3.63
N GLY A 88 13.33 11.10 -4.11
CA GLY A 88 14.66 11.34 -3.55
C GLY A 88 14.95 10.50 -2.29
N LEU A 89 14.21 9.40 -2.12
CA LEU A 89 14.42 8.42 -1.06
C LEU A 89 15.15 7.20 -1.61
N SER A 90 15.63 6.33 -0.73
CA SER A 90 16.22 5.04 -1.11
C SER A 90 15.44 3.92 -0.46
N ASP A 91 15.40 2.75 -1.11
CA ASP A 91 14.87 1.55 -0.49
C ASP A 91 15.73 1.15 0.73
N ARG A 92 15.11 0.42 1.65
CA ARG A 92 15.74 -0.08 2.86
C ARG A 92 16.15 -1.54 2.68
N PRO A 93 17.17 -2.03 3.40
CA PRO A 93 17.50 -3.46 3.40
C PRO A 93 16.33 -4.38 3.80
N ASN A 94 15.37 -3.84 4.56
CA ASN A 94 14.15 -4.54 4.98
C ASN A 94 12.87 -3.97 4.33
N GLY A 95 12.98 -3.30 3.18
CA GLY A 95 11.87 -2.61 2.51
C GLY A 95 10.67 -3.52 2.23
N GLU A 96 10.93 -4.73 1.71
CA GLU A 96 9.87 -5.71 1.42
C GLU A 96 9.09 -6.10 2.69
N ALA A 97 9.80 -6.30 3.81
CA ALA A 97 9.17 -6.62 5.09
C ALA A 97 8.32 -5.46 5.62
N VAL A 98 8.78 -4.21 5.43
CA VAL A 98 8.02 -3.00 5.78
C VAL A 98 6.74 -2.92 4.94
N HIS A 99 6.86 -3.15 3.63
CA HIS A 99 5.71 -3.15 2.73
C HIS A 99 4.70 -4.25 3.10
N ARG A 100 5.17 -5.47 3.36
CA ARG A 100 4.31 -6.59 3.79
C ARG A 100 3.58 -6.28 5.10
N LEU A 101 4.28 -5.70 6.08
CA LEU A 101 3.69 -5.28 7.35
C LEU A 101 2.58 -4.24 7.13
N PHE A 102 2.84 -3.24 6.29
CA PHE A 102 1.91 -2.18 5.98
C PHE A 102 0.62 -2.69 5.33
N VAL A 103 0.74 -3.52 4.30
CA VAL A 103 -0.42 -4.14 3.63
C VAL A 103 -1.20 -5.05 4.57
N ALA A 104 -0.51 -5.84 5.41
CA ALA A 104 -1.15 -6.69 6.41
C ALA A 104 -1.95 -5.86 7.44
N ALA A 105 -1.38 -4.74 7.91
CA ALA A 105 -2.06 -3.83 8.82
C ALA A 105 -3.32 -3.21 8.17
N ILE A 106 -3.23 -2.74 6.92
CA ILE A 106 -4.38 -2.16 6.21
C ILE A 106 -5.48 -3.21 5.99
N ARG A 107 -5.13 -4.45 5.61
CA ARG A 107 -6.10 -5.55 5.51
C ARG A 107 -6.82 -5.79 6.85
N GLY A 108 -6.07 -5.84 7.95
CA GLY A 108 -6.63 -5.97 9.30
C GLY A 108 -7.58 -4.82 9.68
N LEU A 109 -7.18 -3.58 9.44
CA LEU A 109 -8.01 -2.39 9.67
C LEU A 109 -9.27 -2.41 8.78
N SER A 110 -9.16 -2.88 7.55
CA SER A 110 -10.29 -2.99 6.64
C SER A 110 -11.30 -4.03 7.14
N MET A 111 -10.81 -5.18 7.62
CA MET A 111 -11.66 -6.19 8.26
C MET A 111 -12.33 -5.66 9.52
N GLU A 112 -11.59 -4.93 10.37
CA GLU A 112 -12.15 -4.31 11.58
C GLU A 112 -13.25 -3.29 11.24
N ALA A 113 -13.02 -2.42 10.26
CA ALA A 113 -14.01 -1.44 9.80
C ALA A 113 -15.30 -2.12 9.32
N LEU A 114 -15.18 -3.22 8.58
CA LEU A 114 -16.33 -4.00 8.10
C LEU A 114 -17.08 -4.65 9.25
N PHE A 115 -16.36 -5.30 10.17
CA PHE A 115 -16.96 -6.02 11.30
C PHE A 115 -17.65 -5.07 12.30
N ARG A 116 -16.96 -3.99 12.68
CA ARG A 116 -17.47 -3.01 13.65
C ARG A 116 -18.44 -2.00 13.06
N ARG A 117 -18.51 -1.93 11.73
CA ARG A 117 -19.22 -0.86 10.98
C ARG A 117 -18.69 0.53 11.35
N ASP A 118 -17.40 0.61 11.68
CA ASP A 118 -16.73 1.82 12.13
C ASP A 118 -15.51 2.13 11.28
N ARG A 119 -15.78 2.82 10.17
CA ARG A 119 -14.74 3.29 9.25
C ARG A 119 -13.94 4.46 9.84
N ALA A 120 -14.53 5.24 10.76
CA ALA A 120 -13.92 6.44 11.29
C ALA A 120 -12.77 6.11 12.24
N ASP A 121 -12.98 5.17 13.17
CA ASP A 121 -11.92 4.74 14.08
C ASP A 121 -10.79 4.00 13.35
N SER A 122 -11.13 3.22 12.32
CA SER A 122 -10.12 2.56 11.47
C SER A 122 -9.24 3.57 10.71
N LYS A 123 -9.82 4.71 10.27
CA LYS A 123 -9.05 5.82 9.66
C LYS A 123 -8.11 6.51 10.65
N LYS A 124 -8.43 6.59 11.93
CA LYS A 124 -7.51 7.10 12.95
C LYS A 124 -6.27 6.19 13.08
N SER A 125 -6.49 4.88 13.10
CA SER A 125 -5.40 3.89 13.14
C SER A 125 -4.56 3.90 11.86
N LEU A 126 -5.18 4.14 10.70
CA LEU A 126 -4.47 4.33 9.43
C LEU A 126 -3.55 5.56 9.47
N ALA A 127 -4.00 6.67 10.06
CA ALA A 127 -3.17 7.87 10.21
C ALA A 127 -1.90 7.57 11.02
N VAL A 128 -2.04 6.87 12.15
CA VAL A 128 -0.89 6.41 12.96
C VAL A 128 0.03 5.50 12.16
N LEU A 129 -0.51 4.57 11.37
CA LEU A 129 0.29 3.71 10.49
C LEU A 129 1.09 4.55 9.47
N GLY A 130 0.47 5.58 8.90
CA GLY A 130 1.13 6.53 7.99
C GLY A 130 2.29 7.28 8.66
N GLU A 131 2.11 7.74 9.90
CA GLU A 131 3.18 8.36 10.69
C GLU A 131 4.37 7.41 10.91
N LEU A 132 4.10 6.15 11.27
CA LEU A 132 5.14 5.13 11.43
C LEU A 132 5.93 4.89 10.14
N ILE A 133 5.25 4.85 8.98
CA ILE A 133 5.92 4.76 7.67
C ILE A 133 6.74 6.01 7.38
N GLY A 134 6.24 7.20 7.72
CA GLY A 134 6.99 8.46 7.58
C GLY A 134 8.29 8.49 8.38
N LEU A 135 8.33 7.86 9.56
CA LEU A 135 9.56 7.67 10.34
C LEU A 135 10.54 6.72 9.65
N LEU A 136 10.05 5.75 8.89
CA LEU A 136 10.88 4.80 8.15
C LEU A 136 11.41 5.39 6.83
N TYR A 137 10.67 6.32 6.22
CA TYR A 137 11.02 6.97 4.96
C TYR A 137 10.94 8.50 5.10
N PRO A 138 11.89 9.13 5.81
CA PRO A 138 11.82 10.55 6.13
C PRO A 138 11.97 11.39 4.87
N ILE A 139 10.87 11.98 4.42
CA ILE A 139 10.87 12.94 3.30
C ILE A 139 11.47 14.24 3.82
N ALA A 140 12.72 14.54 3.44
CA ALA A 140 13.31 15.83 3.77
C ALA A 140 12.47 16.97 3.16
N GLU A 141 12.06 17.93 4.01
CA GLU A 141 11.54 19.21 3.53
C GLU A 141 12.59 19.87 2.63
N ALA A 142 12.15 20.46 1.52
CA ALA A 142 13.05 21.22 0.67
C ALA A 142 13.66 22.36 1.51
N LYS A 143 14.99 22.37 1.68
CA LYS A 143 15.69 23.50 2.29
C LYS A 143 15.23 24.77 1.58
N PRO A 144 14.69 25.79 2.29
CA PRO A 144 14.35 27.04 1.65
C PRO A 144 15.61 27.61 0.99
N LEU A 145 15.49 27.95 -0.30
CA LEU A 145 16.53 28.65 -1.04
C LEU A 145 16.95 29.86 -0.21
N LYS A 146 18.19 29.86 0.27
CA LYS A 146 18.79 31.05 0.89
C LYS A 146 18.68 32.17 -0.14
N LYS A 147 17.74 33.11 0.07
CA LYS A 147 17.67 34.33 -0.73
C LYS A 147 19.06 34.97 -0.64
N GLY A 148 19.77 34.95 -1.77
CA GLY A 148 21.07 35.60 -1.87
C GLY A 148 20.89 37.05 -1.47
N LYS A 149 21.72 37.52 -0.53
CA LYS A 149 21.87 38.95 -0.26
C LYS A 149 22.32 39.60 -1.58
N GLN A 150 21.39 40.27 -2.26
CA GLN A 150 21.78 41.28 -3.23
C GLN A 150 22.52 42.37 -2.46
N ARG A 151 23.79 42.55 -2.83
CA ARG A 151 24.63 43.68 -2.43
C ARG A 151 24.32 44.87 -3.32
#